data_AF-A0AAQ4ESR4-F1
#
_entry.id   AF-A0AAQ4ESR4-F1
#
_cell.length_a   1.000
_cell.length_b   1.000
_cell.length_c   1.000
_cell.angle_alpha   90.00
_cell.angle_beta   90.00
_cell.angle_gamma   90.00
#
_symmetry.space_group_name_H-M   'P 1'
#
loop_
_entity.id
_entity.type
_entity.pdbx_description
1 polymer ?
#
loop_
_entity_poly.entity_id
_entity_poly.type
_entity_poly.pdbx_seq_one_letter_code
_entity_poly.pdbx_strand_id
1 'polypeptide(L)'
;MFLYLAHLAPHFACETERLQVPERYLRGYEGIGHINRTLYAGMVSALDESVGMVFAALHERGMLGDTVVVFTSDNGAAATSYGMYAASPWPLKGEKQTLWEGGVRVPGLLWTADPLWNGPGSVYERLFHATDWLPTLYEIAGGSPGDLGPDLDGVSHLRSLRDPKSAVPRGEVLLNIDPIENHSAIIQGHYKLVIGTDLGGRSDRWIPISGNVDPDGNAATRAMEACKDSVVTRVLSSLDFARTQCGEKKQAFLNGGLYSKPLECARVHTQHRAACDSTVAPCLFDIIEDPCEYHNIADEKPEVTRRLLSRLEYYKQTAVPPGNLEPDERSNPSLHNNAWVPWGDEDFVVLQ
;
A
#
# COMPACT_ATOMS: atom_id res chain seq x y z
N MET A 1 -14.25 -2.23 -20.02
CA MET A 1 -13.24 -3.29 -19.81
C MET A 1 -12.76 -3.19 -18.37
N PHE A 2 -12.59 -4.32 -17.67
CA PHE A 2 -11.93 -4.37 -16.37
C PHE A 2 -10.68 -5.24 -16.49
N LEU A 3 -9.52 -4.72 -16.07
CA LEU A 3 -8.25 -5.44 -16.09
C LEU A 3 -7.65 -5.37 -14.69
N TYR A 4 -7.51 -6.53 -14.05
CA TYR A 4 -6.75 -6.68 -12.81
C TYR A 4 -5.37 -7.25 -13.13
N LEU A 5 -4.34 -6.44 -12.92
CA LEU A 5 -2.94 -6.81 -13.18
C LEU A 5 -2.18 -6.87 -11.86
N ALA A 6 -2.11 -8.08 -11.29
CA ALA A 6 -1.38 -8.35 -10.06
C ALA A 6 0.08 -8.73 -10.39
N HIS A 7 0.96 -7.72 -10.49
CA HIS A 7 2.38 -7.95 -10.72
C HIS A 7 3.02 -8.76 -9.59
N LEU A 8 3.90 -9.70 -9.95
CA LEU A 8 4.72 -10.43 -8.98
C LEU A 8 5.87 -9.57 -8.43
N ALA A 9 6.41 -8.67 -9.26
CA ALA A 9 7.44 -7.74 -8.81
C ALA A 9 6.83 -6.73 -7.82
N PRO A 10 7.53 -6.38 -6.72
CA PRO A 10 8.90 -6.75 -6.38
C PRO A 10 9.01 -7.87 -5.31
N HIS A 11 8.06 -8.80 -5.24
CA HIS A 11 8.12 -9.91 -4.28
C HIS A 11 9.33 -10.83 -4.56
N PHE A 12 9.96 -11.34 -3.50
CA PHE A 12 11.02 -12.34 -3.63
C PHE A 12 10.45 -13.73 -3.98
N ALA A 13 11.27 -14.61 -4.57
CA ALA A 13 10.80 -15.94 -4.95
C ALA A 13 10.75 -16.90 -3.75
N CYS A 14 11.87 -17.06 -3.03
CA CYS A 14 11.98 -17.94 -1.87
C CYS A 14 13.21 -17.58 -1.02
N GLU A 15 13.32 -18.16 0.18
CA GLU A 15 14.39 -17.86 1.15
C GLU A 15 15.80 -18.26 0.68
N THR A 16 15.90 -19.11 -0.34
CA THR A 16 17.18 -19.61 -0.86
C THR A 16 17.67 -18.86 -2.10
N GLU A 17 16.85 -18.00 -2.70
CA GLU A 17 17.18 -17.29 -3.93
C GLU A 17 17.09 -15.78 -3.78
N ARG A 18 18.12 -15.08 -4.27
CA ARG A 18 18.12 -13.61 -4.32
C ARG A 18 17.02 -13.09 -5.24
N LEU A 19 16.66 -11.83 -5.02
CA LEU A 19 15.83 -11.05 -5.95
C LEU A 19 16.40 -11.14 -7.37
N GLN A 20 15.52 -11.40 -8.34
CA GLN A 20 15.89 -11.60 -9.74
C GLN A 20 15.39 -10.43 -10.58
N VAL A 21 16.30 -9.84 -11.36
CA VAL A 21 15.98 -8.73 -12.27
C VAL A 21 16.90 -8.79 -13.50
N PRO A 22 16.38 -8.52 -14.71
CA PRO A 22 17.22 -8.40 -15.89
C PRO A 22 18.31 -7.32 -15.72
N GLU A 23 19.54 -7.63 -16.10
CA GLU A 23 20.73 -6.78 -15.89
C GLU A 23 20.55 -5.34 -16.39
N ARG A 24 19.75 -5.13 -17.45
CA ARG A 24 19.47 -3.79 -17.98
C ARG A 24 18.86 -2.83 -16.97
N TYR A 25 18.12 -3.32 -15.97
CA TYR A 25 17.49 -2.49 -14.93
C TYR A 25 18.41 -2.26 -13.72
N LEU A 26 19.64 -2.79 -13.73
CA LEU A 26 20.62 -2.52 -12.67
C LEU A 26 21.47 -1.28 -12.95
N ARG A 27 21.53 -0.85 -14.21
CA ARG A 27 22.30 0.32 -14.64
C ARG A 27 21.80 1.58 -13.95
N GLY A 28 22.69 2.32 -13.30
CA GLY A 28 22.36 3.56 -12.58
C GLY A 28 22.03 3.35 -11.09
N TYR A 29 22.03 2.10 -10.61
CA TYR A 29 21.82 1.76 -9.20
C TYR A 29 23.09 1.32 -8.46
N GLU A 30 24.27 1.44 -9.10
CA GLU A 30 25.57 1.03 -8.54
C GLU A 30 25.88 1.83 -7.26
N GLY A 31 25.53 3.12 -7.25
CA GLY A 31 25.73 4.01 -6.10
C GLY A 31 24.97 3.62 -4.83
N ILE A 32 23.98 2.72 -4.91
CA ILE A 32 23.27 2.20 -3.72
C ILE A 32 24.20 1.36 -2.85
N GLY A 33 25.12 0.60 -3.44
CA GLY A 33 26.11 -0.23 -2.72
C GLY A 33 25.57 -1.46 -1.97
N HIS A 34 24.28 -1.50 -1.62
CA HIS A 34 23.63 -2.64 -0.98
C HIS A 34 22.96 -3.55 -2.01
N ILE A 35 23.50 -4.77 -2.16
CA ILE A 35 23.12 -5.70 -3.26
C ILE A 35 21.61 -5.94 -3.36
N ASN A 36 20.93 -6.30 -2.28
CA ASN A 36 19.49 -6.60 -2.34
C ASN A 36 18.66 -5.34 -2.62
N ARG A 37 19.15 -4.16 -2.21
CA ARG A 37 18.47 -2.88 -2.48
C ARG A 37 18.64 -2.49 -3.94
N THR A 38 19.83 -2.72 -4.51
CA THR A 38 20.11 -2.52 -5.93
C THR A 38 19.24 -3.44 -6.79
N LEU A 39 19.11 -4.72 -6.43
CA LEU A 39 18.22 -5.66 -7.12
C LEU A 39 16.74 -5.23 -7.00
N TYR A 40 16.30 -4.88 -5.79
CA TYR A 40 14.94 -4.40 -5.54
C TYR A 40 14.61 -3.14 -6.35
N ALA A 41 15.53 -2.17 -6.39
CA ALA A 41 15.36 -0.95 -7.19
C ALA A 41 15.16 -1.29 -8.68
N GLY A 42 15.97 -2.20 -9.23
CA GLY A 42 15.80 -2.66 -10.61
C GLY A 42 14.47 -3.38 -10.86
N MET A 43 13.98 -4.19 -9.91
CA MET A 43 12.65 -4.83 -10.02
C MET A 43 11.54 -3.78 -10.08
N VAL A 44 11.64 -2.72 -9.27
CA VAL A 44 10.68 -1.61 -9.29
C VAL A 44 10.77 -0.82 -10.60
N SER A 45 11.95 -0.63 -11.18
CA SER A 45 12.09 -0.01 -12.53
C SER A 45 11.45 -0.87 -13.62
N ALA A 46 11.59 -2.19 -13.55
CA ALA A 46 10.95 -3.10 -14.49
C ALA A 46 9.42 -3.07 -14.35
N LEU A 47 8.91 -2.96 -13.11
CA LEU A 47 7.49 -2.76 -12.83
C LEU A 47 6.98 -1.43 -13.41
N ASP A 48 7.70 -0.33 -13.19
CA ASP A 48 7.36 0.99 -13.74
C ASP A 48 7.29 0.97 -15.27
N GLU A 49 8.28 0.36 -15.94
CA GLU A 49 8.25 0.19 -17.40
C GLU A 49 7.05 -0.66 -17.84
N SER A 50 6.73 -1.74 -17.11
CA SER A 50 5.56 -2.59 -17.40
C SER A 50 4.25 -1.83 -17.30
N VAL A 51 4.07 -0.98 -16.28
CA VAL A 51 2.90 -0.08 -16.15
C VAL A 51 2.88 0.89 -17.34
N GLY A 52 4.03 1.43 -17.69
CA GLY A 52 4.20 2.29 -18.86
C GLY A 52 3.78 1.64 -20.19
N MET A 53 4.09 0.36 -20.39
CA MET A 53 3.63 -0.38 -21.57
C MET A 53 2.10 -0.54 -21.62
N VAL A 54 1.43 -0.67 -20.46
CA VAL A 54 -0.05 -0.68 -20.41
C VAL A 54 -0.61 0.66 -20.88
N PHE A 55 -0.06 1.78 -20.40
CA PHE A 55 -0.43 3.12 -20.87
C PHE A 55 -0.23 3.29 -22.38
N ALA A 56 0.92 2.84 -22.91
CA ALA A 56 1.21 2.90 -24.34
C ALA A 56 0.20 2.08 -25.15
N ALA A 57 -0.08 0.85 -24.75
CA ALA A 57 -1.04 -0.01 -25.44
C ALA A 57 -2.47 0.59 -25.43
N LEU A 58 -2.91 1.14 -24.29
CA LEU A 58 -4.21 1.82 -24.19
C LEU A 58 -4.28 3.07 -25.07
N HIS A 59 -3.18 3.83 -25.15
CA HIS A 59 -3.08 5.01 -26.00
C HIS A 59 -3.14 4.65 -27.49
N GLU A 60 -2.33 3.67 -27.93
CA GLU A 60 -2.31 3.19 -29.32
C GLU A 60 -3.67 2.67 -29.79
N ARG A 61 -4.48 2.14 -28.87
CA ARG A 61 -5.84 1.66 -29.13
C ARG A 61 -6.92 2.72 -28.97
N GLY A 62 -6.56 3.96 -28.63
CA GLY A 62 -7.51 5.06 -28.42
C GLY A 62 -8.43 4.88 -27.20
N MET A 63 -8.07 4.00 -26.26
CA MET A 63 -8.88 3.67 -25.08
C MET A 63 -8.54 4.55 -23.87
N LEU A 64 -7.36 5.17 -23.87
CA LEU A 64 -6.82 5.87 -22.71
C LEU A 64 -7.69 7.07 -22.25
N GLY A 65 -8.45 7.69 -23.15
CA GLY A 65 -9.34 8.82 -22.84
C GLY A 65 -10.56 8.46 -21.98
N ASP A 66 -10.95 7.18 -21.94
CA ASP A 66 -12.07 6.65 -21.14
C ASP A 66 -11.55 5.52 -20.22
N THR A 67 -10.40 5.76 -19.59
CA THR A 67 -9.77 4.82 -18.66
C THR A 67 -9.57 5.47 -17.29
N VAL A 68 -9.85 4.67 -16.24
CA VAL A 68 -9.37 4.92 -14.89
C VAL A 68 -8.29 3.88 -14.59
N VAL A 69 -7.10 4.34 -14.22
CA VAL A 69 -5.99 3.49 -13.78
C VAL A 69 -5.83 3.66 -12.27
N VAL A 70 -5.83 2.54 -11.54
CA VAL A 70 -5.50 2.49 -10.11
C VAL A 70 -4.17 1.75 -9.97
N PHE A 71 -3.23 2.35 -9.23
CA PHE A 71 -1.99 1.69 -8.83
C PHE A 71 -1.92 1.67 -7.30
N THR A 72 -1.74 0.50 -6.72
CA THR A 72 -1.59 0.33 -5.27
C THR A 72 -0.75 -0.90 -4.95
N SER A 73 -0.37 -1.05 -3.67
CA SER A 73 0.32 -2.23 -3.15
C SER A 73 -0.65 -3.06 -2.31
N ASP A 74 -0.44 -4.37 -2.22
CA ASP A 74 -1.21 -5.29 -1.38
C ASP A 74 -0.90 -5.15 0.11
N ASN A 75 0.36 -4.88 0.45
CA ASN A 75 0.83 -4.61 1.80
C ASN A 75 2.02 -3.62 1.82
N GLY A 76 2.42 -3.23 3.02
CA GLY A 76 3.61 -2.43 3.28
C GLY A 76 4.92 -3.14 2.91
N ALA A 77 6.01 -2.39 2.95
CA ALA A 77 7.31 -2.86 2.49
C ALA A 77 7.86 -3.98 3.39
N ALA A 78 8.32 -5.10 2.81
CA ALA A 78 9.15 -6.07 3.52
C ALA A 78 10.62 -5.57 3.51
N ALA A 79 11.16 -5.17 4.64
CA ALA A 79 12.48 -4.55 4.73
C ALA A 79 13.54 -5.48 5.30
N THR A 80 13.19 -6.29 6.30
CA THR A 80 14.07 -7.21 6.99
C THR A 80 13.56 -8.66 7.03
N SER A 81 12.33 -8.91 6.60
CA SER A 81 11.78 -10.27 6.57
C SER A 81 12.68 -11.23 5.77
N TYR A 82 12.86 -12.45 6.27
CA TYR A 82 13.61 -13.54 5.62
C TYR A 82 15.05 -13.20 5.16
N GLY A 83 15.65 -12.09 5.63
CA GLY A 83 17.04 -11.70 5.34
C GLY A 83 17.35 -11.31 3.88
N MET A 84 16.40 -11.46 2.96
CA MET A 84 16.60 -11.22 1.53
C MET A 84 15.92 -9.94 1.02
N TYR A 85 14.95 -9.41 1.76
CA TYR A 85 14.29 -8.20 1.34
C TYR A 85 15.11 -6.93 1.60
N ALA A 86 14.80 -5.89 0.84
CA ALA A 86 15.36 -4.55 0.98
C ALA A 86 14.37 -3.48 0.51
N ALA A 87 13.06 -3.75 0.63
CA ALA A 87 12.04 -2.71 0.45
C ALA A 87 12.16 -1.69 1.59
N SER A 88 11.51 -0.53 1.46
CA SER A 88 11.64 0.54 2.44
C SER A 88 10.27 1.02 2.91
N PRO A 89 9.90 0.79 4.17
CA PRO A 89 8.77 1.45 4.82
C PRO A 89 9.16 2.84 5.34
N TRP A 90 10.46 3.17 5.36
CA TRP A 90 10.96 4.42 5.90
C TRP A 90 10.24 5.64 5.29
N PRO A 91 9.80 6.61 6.11
CA PRO A 91 10.09 6.75 7.53
C PRO A 91 9.12 6.02 8.47
N LEU A 92 8.13 5.28 7.99
CA LEU A 92 7.08 4.64 8.81
C LEU A 92 7.63 3.55 9.74
N LYS A 93 6.93 3.34 10.86
CA LYS A 93 7.23 2.25 11.80
C LYS A 93 6.76 0.93 11.23
N GLY A 94 7.53 -0.13 11.45
CA GLY A 94 7.18 -1.48 11.02
C GLY A 94 7.35 -1.75 9.53
N GLU A 95 6.94 -2.95 9.15
CA GLU A 95 7.07 -3.52 7.80
C GLU A 95 5.93 -4.51 7.56
N LYS A 96 5.94 -5.19 6.40
CA LYS A 96 5.05 -6.31 6.08
C LYS A 96 4.82 -7.22 7.29
N GLN A 97 3.58 -7.71 7.44
CA GLN A 97 3.03 -8.50 8.56
C GLN A 97 2.63 -7.72 9.81
N THR A 98 3.17 -6.52 10.03
CA THR A 98 2.79 -5.70 11.19
C THR A 98 1.58 -4.79 10.90
N LEU A 99 0.83 -4.41 11.94
CA LEU A 99 -0.25 -3.40 11.83
C LEU A 99 0.24 -1.95 12.04
N TRP A 100 1.55 -1.74 12.17
CA TRP A 100 2.16 -0.39 12.12
C TRP A 100 2.00 0.22 10.73
N GLU A 101 2.10 1.55 10.62
CA GLU A 101 1.89 2.25 9.34
C GLU A 101 2.78 1.70 8.22
N GLY A 102 4.01 1.29 8.51
CA GLY A 102 4.92 0.71 7.52
C GLY A 102 4.50 -0.66 6.99
N GLY A 103 3.57 -1.34 7.65
CA GLY A 103 2.97 -2.60 7.22
C GLY A 103 1.64 -2.46 6.49
N VAL A 104 0.86 -1.41 6.78
CA VAL A 104 -0.52 -1.25 6.27
C VAL A 104 -0.74 -0.03 5.39
N ARG A 105 0.11 1.01 5.49
CA ARG A 105 0.00 2.22 4.67
C ARG A 105 0.86 2.08 3.42
N VAL A 106 0.18 2.06 2.29
CA VAL A 106 0.79 1.78 0.98
C VAL A 106 0.67 2.96 0.02
N PRO A 107 1.51 3.04 -1.02
CA PRO A 107 1.26 3.93 -2.14
C PRO A 107 -0.10 3.65 -2.78
N GLY A 108 -0.82 4.71 -3.12
CA GLY A 108 -2.09 4.64 -3.84
C GLY A 108 -2.17 5.79 -4.82
N LEU A 109 -2.37 5.49 -6.10
CA LEU A 109 -2.55 6.48 -7.15
C LEU A 109 -3.79 6.13 -7.98
N LEU A 110 -4.51 7.17 -8.37
CA LEU A 110 -5.59 7.07 -9.35
C LEU A 110 -5.30 8.08 -10.46
N TRP A 111 -5.34 7.60 -11.70
CA TRP A 111 -5.18 8.41 -12.90
C TRP A 111 -6.42 8.27 -13.78
N THR A 112 -6.88 9.38 -14.35
CA THR A 112 -7.91 9.38 -15.38
C THR A 112 -7.79 10.63 -16.26
N ALA A 113 -8.26 10.53 -17.50
CA ALA A 113 -8.41 11.63 -18.44
C ALA A 113 -9.74 12.42 -18.23
N ASP A 114 -10.66 11.91 -17.42
CA ASP A 114 -11.98 12.52 -17.19
C ASP A 114 -11.83 13.88 -16.46
N PRO A 115 -12.20 15.00 -17.10
CA PRO A 115 -12.04 16.34 -16.52
C PRO A 115 -13.01 16.62 -15.36
N LEU A 116 -13.99 15.75 -15.09
CA LEU A 116 -14.92 15.88 -13.97
C LEU A 116 -14.29 15.51 -12.62
N TRP A 117 -13.06 15.02 -12.61
CA TRP A 117 -12.32 14.69 -11.39
C TRP A 117 -11.62 15.91 -10.83
N ASN A 118 -11.19 15.83 -9.57
CA ASN A 118 -10.54 16.91 -8.83
C ASN A 118 -9.12 17.23 -9.35
N GLY A 119 -8.98 17.59 -10.62
CA GLY A 119 -7.75 18.05 -11.27
C GLY A 119 -6.55 17.10 -11.22
N PRO A 120 -5.56 17.28 -12.12
CA PRO A 120 -4.30 16.56 -12.01
C PRO A 120 -3.50 17.03 -10.78
N GLY A 121 -2.75 16.12 -10.16
CA GLY A 121 -1.85 16.44 -9.04
C GLY A 121 -2.53 16.69 -7.69
N SER A 122 -3.82 16.36 -7.55
CA SER A 122 -4.51 16.47 -6.27
C SER A 122 -4.10 15.36 -5.30
N VAL A 123 -4.10 15.69 -4.00
CA VAL A 123 -3.84 14.74 -2.91
C VAL A 123 -5.17 14.38 -2.25
N TYR A 124 -5.43 13.08 -2.12
CA TYR A 124 -6.59 12.57 -1.40
C TYR A 124 -6.22 12.32 0.07
N GLU A 125 -6.62 13.23 0.96
CA GLU A 125 -6.25 13.18 2.40
C GLU A 125 -7.27 12.43 3.28
N ARG A 126 -8.29 11.82 2.69
CA ARG A 126 -9.31 11.08 3.46
C ARG A 126 -8.90 9.61 3.60
N LEU A 127 -9.40 8.99 4.66
CA LEU A 127 -9.13 7.59 4.98
C LEU A 127 -9.68 6.68 3.88
N PHE A 128 -8.80 5.95 3.18
CA PHE A 128 -9.15 5.00 2.11
C PHE A 128 -8.57 3.63 2.46
N HIS A 129 -9.34 2.56 2.28
CA HIS A 129 -8.94 1.18 2.55
C HIS A 129 -9.12 0.31 1.31
N ALA A 130 -8.41 -0.83 1.23
CA ALA A 130 -8.47 -1.71 0.05
C ALA A 130 -9.89 -2.20 -0.27
N THR A 131 -10.74 -2.36 0.76
CA THR A 131 -12.15 -2.76 0.60
C THR A 131 -13.00 -1.70 -0.11
N ASP A 132 -12.58 -0.44 -0.11
CA ASP A 132 -13.30 0.67 -0.74
C ASP A 132 -13.17 0.65 -2.27
N TRP A 133 -12.20 -0.09 -2.82
CA TRP A 133 -12.01 -0.18 -4.27
C TRP A 133 -13.21 -0.83 -4.97
N LEU A 134 -13.78 -1.91 -4.43
CA LEU A 134 -14.92 -2.59 -5.03
C LEU A 134 -16.13 -1.65 -5.25
N PRO A 135 -16.70 -1.02 -4.21
CA PRO A 135 -17.85 -0.12 -4.40
C PRO A 135 -17.48 1.15 -5.17
N THR A 136 -16.25 1.66 -5.04
CA THR A 136 -15.80 2.83 -5.80
C THR A 136 -15.72 2.54 -7.30
N LEU A 137 -15.07 1.44 -7.70
CA LEU A 137 -14.94 1.05 -9.10
C LEU A 137 -16.29 0.63 -9.70
N TYR A 138 -17.17 0.01 -8.90
CA TYR A 138 -18.52 -0.33 -9.34
C TYR A 138 -19.35 0.94 -9.64
N GLU A 139 -19.28 1.96 -8.78
CA GLU A 139 -19.96 3.24 -9.04
C GLU A 139 -19.36 3.97 -10.25
N ILE A 140 -18.03 3.91 -10.44
CA ILE A 140 -17.36 4.45 -11.64
C ILE A 140 -17.87 3.77 -12.92
N ALA A 141 -18.12 2.46 -12.87
CA ALA A 141 -18.67 1.70 -13.98
C ALA A 141 -20.18 1.94 -14.22
N GLY A 142 -20.82 2.82 -13.44
CA GLY A 142 -22.23 3.16 -13.55
C GLY A 142 -23.18 2.30 -12.70
N GLY A 143 -22.64 1.41 -11.85
CA GLY A 143 -23.40 0.65 -10.88
C GLY A 143 -23.80 1.48 -9.65
N SER A 144 -24.72 0.96 -8.84
CA SER A 144 -25.09 1.57 -7.56
C SER A 144 -24.46 0.79 -6.41
N PRO A 145 -23.65 1.40 -5.51
CA PRO A 145 -23.06 0.66 -4.39
C PRO A 145 -24.05 -0.15 -3.54
N GLY A 146 -25.33 0.23 -3.50
CA GLY A 146 -26.39 -0.54 -2.84
C GLY A 146 -26.68 -1.91 -3.45
N ASP A 147 -26.25 -2.18 -4.69
CA ASP A 147 -26.42 -3.48 -5.35
C ASP A 147 -25.44 -4.53 -4.81
N LEU A 148 -24.37 -4.12 -4.12
CA LEU A 148 -23.31 -5.00 -3.62
C LEU A 148 -23.65 -5.68 -2.28
N GLY A 149 -24.85 -5.43 -1.76
CA GLY A 149 -25.34 -6.00 -0.50
C GLY A 149 -25.06 -5.10 0.72
N PRO A 150 -25.82 -5.30 1.81
CA PRO A 150 -25.74 -4.44 3.00
C PRO A 150 -24.52 -4.72 3.87
N ASP A 151 -23.88 -5.88 3.73
CA ASP A 151 -22.82 -6.38 4.60
C ASP A 151 -21.40 -6.07 4.05
N LEU A 152 -21.30 -5.12 3.11
CA LEU A 152 -20.03 -4.71 2.54
C LEU A 152 -19.30 -3.73 3.48
N ASP A 153 -18.07 -4.07 3.89
CA ASP A 153 -17.24 -3.19 4.73
C ASP A 153 -16.69 -1.96 3.99
N GLY A 154 -16.57 -2.05 2.67
CA GLY A 154 -16.12 -0.96 1.81
C GLY A 154 -17.22 0.06 1.53
N VAL A 155 -16.83 1.33 1.36
CA VAL A 155 -17.73 2.39 0.91
C VAL A 155 -17.22 3.00 -0.39
N SER A 156 -18.10 3.60 -1.19
CA SER A 156 -17.66 4.30 -2.40
C SER A 156 -17.10 5.68 -2.08
N HIS A 157 -15.94 5.98 -2.68
CA HIS A 157 -15.28 7.26 -2.58
C HIS A 157 -15.49 8.17 -3.80
N LEU A 158 -16.24 7.72 -4.83
CA LEU A 158 -16.35 8.43 -6.12
C LEU A 158 -16.69 9.92 -5.97
N ARG A 159 -17.69 10.25 -5.13
CA ARG A 159 -18.09 11.64 -4.88
C ARG A 159 -16.95 12.48 -4.30
N SER A 160 -16.16 11.90 -3.39
CA SER A 160 -15.02 12.57 -2.74
C SER A 160 -13.78 12.65 -3.59
N LEU A 161 -13.62 11.73 -4.55
CA LEU A 161 -12.57 11.78 -5.56
C LEU A 161 -12.85 12.87 -6.61
N ARG A 162 -14.13 13.16 -6.89
CA ARG A 162 -14.56 14.23 -7.81
C ARG A 162 -14.65 15.59 -7.15
N ASP A 163 -15.15 15.67 -5.92
CA ASP A 163 -15.32 16.92 -5.18
C ASP A 163 -14.72 16.82 -3.77
N PRO A 164 -13.61 17.53 -3.48
CA PRO A 164 -12.99 17.54 -2.17
C PRO A 164 -13.87 18.20 -1.10
N LYS A 165 -14.95 18.92 -1.46
CA LYS A 165 -15.93 19.49 -0.52
C LYS A 165 -17.05 18.53 -0.13
N SER A 166 -17.14 17.37 -0.78
CA SER A 166 -18.15 16.38 -0.45
C SER A 166 -17.95 15.79 0.95
N ALA A 167 -18.98 15.07 1.43
CA ALA A 167 -18.94 14.40 2.73
C ALA A 167 -17.80 13.37 2.80
N VAL A 168 -17.25 13.17 4.01
CA VAL A 168 -16.27 12.10 4.27
C VAL A 168 -16.98 10.76 4.13
N PRO A 169 -16.56 9.85 3.22
CA PRO A 169 -17.26 8.57 3.03
C PRO A 169 -17.13 7.63 4.24
N ARG A 170 -15.99 7.66 4.93
CA ARG A 170 -15.70 6.80 6.07
C ARG A 170 -14.85 7.49 7.14
N GLY A 171 -15.16 7.17 8.38
CA GLY A 171 -14.44 7.66 9.56
C GLY A 171 -13.78 6.57 10.38
N GLU A 172 -13.84 5.29 9.97
CA GLU A 172 -13.28 4.17 10.73
C GLU A 172 -12.78 3.06 9.81
N VAL A 173 -11.67 2.41 10.18
CA VAL A 173 -11.14 1.18 9.57
C VAL A 173 -10.79 0.21 10.69
N LEU A 174 -11.31 -1.00 10.64
CA LEU A 174 -10.66 -2.13 11.32
C LEU A 174 -9.49 -2.59 10.44
N LEU A 175 -8.25 -2.50 10.95
CA LEU A 175 -7.09 -2.98 10.19
C LEU A 175 -7.02 -4.50 10.23
N ASN A 176 -7.06 -5.09 11.44
CA ASN A 176 -7.24 -6.52 11.64
C ASN A 176 -7.56 -6.82 13.11
N ILE A 177 -8.13 -8.01 13.36
CA ILE A 177 -8.10 -8.69 14.66
C ILE A 177 -7.61 -10.12 14.40
N ASP A 178 -6.43 -10.44 14.92
CA ASP A 178 -5.89 -11.79 14.90
C ASP A 178 -5.94 -12.38 16.33
N PRO A 179 -6.83 -13.35 16.61
CA PRO A 179 -6.91 -13.99 17.91
C PRO A 179 -5.82 -15.06 18.13
N ILE A 180 -5.10 -15.49 17.09
CA ILE A 180 -4.02 -16.48 17.17
C ILE A 180 -2.72 -15.78 17.58
N GLU A 181 -2.33 -14.74 16.84
CA GLU A 181 -1.14 -13.93 17.13
C GLU A 181 -1.42 -12.85 18.21
N ASN A 182 -2.68 -12.70 18.63
CA ASN A 182 -3.14 -11.74 19.63
C ASN A 182 -2.76 -10.28 19.30
N HIS A 183 -2.91 -9.90 18.02
CA HIS A 183 -2.65 -8.55 17.53
C HIS A 183 -3.92 -7.97 16.90
N SER A 184 -4.26 -6.73 17.25
CA SER A 184 -5.34 -5.99 16.61
C SER A 184 -5.02 -4.51 16.45
N ALA A 185 -5.60 -3.89 15.43
CA ALA A 185 -5.51 -2.45 15.24
C ALA A 185 -6.75 -1.87 14.57
N ILE A 186 -7.07 -0.62 14.92
CA ILE A 186 -8.21 0.12 14.41
C ILE A 186 -7.83 1.59 14.22
N ILE A 187 -8.39 2.22 13.20
CA ILE A 187 -8.29 3.66 12.95
C ILE A 187 -9.70 4.24 13.08
N GLN A 188 -9.87 5.34 13.80
CA GLN A 188 -11.09 6.14 13.79
C GLN A 188 -10.75 7.64 13.73
N GLY A 189 -11.21 8.30 12.67
CA GLY A 189 -10.76 9.63 12.29
C GLY A 189 -9.25 9.60 12.01
N HIS A 190 -8.50 10.37 12.78
CA HIS A 190 -7.04 10.40 12.77
C HIS A 190 -6.38 9.64 13.91
N TYR A 191 -7.15 8.95 14.76
CA TYR A 191 -6.59 8.17 15.86
C TYR A 191 -6.45 6.71 15.46
N LYS A 192 -5.25 6.17 15.65
CA LYS A 192 -4.94 4.75 15.45
C LYS A 192 -4.60 4.11 16.78
N LEU A 193 -5.25 2.98 17.08
CA LEU A 193 -4.97 2.17 18.25
C LEU A 193 -4.41 0.81 17.82
N VAL A 194 -3.35 0.36 18.48
CA VAL A 194 -2.63 -0.90 18.23
C VAL A 194 -2.47 -1.68 19.54
N ILE A 195 -2.75 -2.99 19.51
CA ILE A 195 -2.62 -3.91 20.65
C ILE A 195 -1.93 -5.18 20.17
N GLY A 196 -0.97 -5.70 20.93
CA GLY A 196 -0.20 -6.88 20.57
C GLY A 196 0.89 -6.57 19.55
N THR A 197 1.50 -7.62 19.02
CA THR A 197 2.57 -7.52 18.03
C THR A 197 2.59 -8.77 17.16
N ASP A 198 3.22 -8.67 15.99
CA ASP A 198 3.52 -9.80 15.12
C ASP A 198 5.03 -10.13 15.18
N LEU A 199 5.41 -11.37 14.86
CA LEU A 199 6.83 -11.83 14.86
C LEU A 199 7.58 -11.63 16.19
N GLY A 200 6.86 -11.55 17.31
CA GLY A 200 7.44 -11.28 18.63
C GLY A 200 8.08 -9.88 18.74
N GLY A 201 7.55 -8.88 18.05
CA GLY A 201 8.00 -7.49 18.16
C GLY A 201 9.30 -7.16 17.41
N ARG A 202 9.86 -8.12 16.67
CA ARG A 202 11.09 -7.92 15.88
C ARG A 202 10.97 -6.79 14.86
N SER A 203 9.77 -6.55 14.39
CA SER A 203 9.44 -5.55 13.39
C SER A 203 8.79 -4.29 13.99
N ASP A 204 8.70 -4.14 15.31
CA ASP A 204 8.09 -2.98 15.98
C ASP A 204 9.05 -1.77 16.06
N ARG A 205 9.70 -1.45 14.95
CA ARG A 205 10.79 -0.47 14.88
C ARG A 205 10.78 0.29 13.55
N TRP A 206 11.51 1.40 13.53
CA TRP A 206 11.79 2.14 12.31
C TRP A 206 13.00 1.54 11.61
N ILE A 207 12.79 1.01 10.40
CA ILE A 207 13.83 0.31 9.65
C ILE A 207 14.43 1.28 8.63
N PRO A 208 15.70 1.69 8.77
CA PRO A 208 16.34 2.64 7.86
C PRO A 208 16.49 2.04 6.47
N ILE A 209 16.54 2.92 5.47
CA ILE A 209 16.75 2.51 4.07
C ILE A 209 18.13 1.86 3.93
N SER A 210 18.18 0.65 3.36
CA SER A 210 19.45 -0.06 3.14
C SER A 210 20.28 0.60 2.04
N GLY A 211 21.59 0.67 2.24
CA GLY A 211 22.54 1.24 1.27
C GLY A 211 22.61 2.76 1.28
N ASN A 212 23.33 3.33 0.32
CA ASN A 212 23.57 4.77 0.22
C ASN A 212 22.38 5.47 -0.49
N VAL A 213 21.22 5.43 0.16
CA VAL A 213 19.97 6.01 -0.35
C VAL A 213 19.56 7.16 0.55
N ASP A 214 19.61 8.38 0.00
CA ASP A 214 19.08 9.57 0.63
C ASP A 214 17.72 9.89 -0.01
N PRO A 215 16.59 9.69 0.70
CA PRO A 215 15.26 9.91 0.15
C PRO A 215 15.02 11.36 -0.29
N ASP A 216 15.63 12.33 0.40
CA ASP A 216 15.48 13.76 0.11
C ASP A 216 16.54 14.28 -0.89
N GLY A 217 17.68 13.57 -0.95
CA GLY A 217 18.80 13.87 -1.84
C GLY A 217 18.81 13.02 -3.11
N ASN A 218 19.70 12.03 -3.12
CA ASN A 218 20.06 11.30 -4.34
C ASN A 218 18.94 10.42 -4.91
N ALA A 219 18.01 9.94 -4.09
CA ALA A 219 16.92 9.08 -4.52
C ALA A 219 15.80 9.93 -5.16
N ALA A 220 15.43 11.05 -4.53
CA ALA A 220 14.48 12.00 -5.10
C ALA A 220 14.93 12.50 -6.48
N THR A 221 16.20 12.90 -6.63
CA THR A 221 16.73 13.36 -7.92
C THR A 221 16.62 12.26 -8.99
N ARG A 222 17.00 11.02 -8.66
CA ARG A 222 16.88 9.88 -9.59
C ARG A 222 15.43 9.57 -9.97
N ALA A 223 14.51 9.60 -9.00
CA ALA A 223 13.08 9.38 -9.28
C ALA A 223 12.52 10.45 -10.22
N MET A 224 12.91 11.72 -10.05
CA MET A 224 12.51 12.80 -10.94
C MET A 224 13.05 12.63 -12.37
N GLU A 225 14.30 12.20 -12.52
CA GLU A 225 14.90 11.91 -13.83
C GLU A 225 14.22 10.70 -14.49
N ALA A 226 14.04 9.60 -13.76
CA ALA A 226 13.34 8.41 -14.24
C ALA A 226 11.90 8.72 -14.69
N CYS A 227 11.19 9.59 -13.97
CA CYS A 227 9.86 10.06 -14.37
C CYS A 227 9.88 10.70 -15.76
N LYS A 228 10.85 11.59 -16.04
CA LYS A 228 10.91 12.33 -17.32
C LYS A 228 11.11 11.39 -18.51
N ASP A 229 11.88 10.33 -18.30
CA ASP A 229 12.22 9.35 -19.32
C ASP A 229 11.24 8.15 -19.37
N SER A 230 10.27 8.09 -18.45
CA SER A 230 9.30 6.99 -18.35
C SER A 230 8.40 6.90 -19.59
N VAL A 231 7.93 5.68 -19.87
CA VAL A 231 6.99 5.43 -20.97
C VAL A 231 5.67 6.20 -20.74
N VAL A 232 5.19 6.24 -19.48
CA VAL A 232 3.97 6.98 -19.11
C VAL A 232 4.10 8.46 -19.48
N THR A 233 5.19 9.12 -19.08
CA THR A 233 5.40 10.54 -19.40
C THR A 233 5.41 10.79 -20.91
N ARG A 234 6.05 9.91 -21.69
CA ARG A 234 6.04 10.01 -23.17
C ARG A 234 4.63 9.90 -23.74
N VAL A 235 3.85 8.92 -23.28
CA VAL A 235 2.46 8.71 -23.72
C VAL A 235 1.60 9.92 -23.38
N LEU A 236 1.63 10.37 -22.12
CA LEU A 236 0.78 11.47 -21.66
C LEU A 236 1.15 12.81 -22.32
N SER A 237 2.44 13.04 -22.59
CA SER A 237 2.91 14.25 -23.29
C SER A 237 2.39 14.35 -24.73
N SER A 238 2.08 13.22 -25.38
CA SER A 238 1.57 13.19 -26.75
C SER A 238 0.08 13.58 -26.87
N LEU A 239 -0.65 13.53 -25.76
CA LEU A 239 -2.11 13.68 -25.71
C LEU A 239 -2.61 15.10 -25.42
N ASP A 240 -1.72 16.09 -25.48
CA ASP A 240 -2.00 17.47 -25.03
C ASP A 240 -2.53 17.54 -23.57
N PHE A 241 -2.29 16.48 -22.79
CA PHE A 241 -2.35 16.53 -21.33
C PHE A 241 -1.12 17.31 -20.85
N ALA A 242 -1.12 18.62 -21.14
CA ALA A 242 -0.03 19.59 -20.95
C ALA A 242 0.33 19.86 -19.47
N ARG A 243 0.03 18.92 -18.58
CA ARG A 243 0.21 19.01 -17.13
C ARG A 243 0.93 17.80 -16.53
N THR A 244 1.51 16.92 -17.34
CA THR A 244 2.37 15.84 -16.81
C THR A 244 3.68 16.45 -16.35
N GLN A 245 3.75 16.82 -15.07
CA GLN A 245 4.91 17.46 -14.48
C GLN A 245 5.64 16.47 -13.59
N CYS A 246 6.83 16.02 -14.02
CA CYS A 246 7.81 15.38 -13.16
C CYS A 246 8.30 16.39 -12.10
N GLY A 247 7.51 16.50 -11.02
CA GLY A 247 7.54 17.43 -9.89
C GLY A 247 8.79 18.30 -9.73
N GLU A 248 8.63 19.61 -9.61
CA GLU A 248 9.74 20.52 -9.29
C GLU A 248 9.92 20.66 -7.77
N LYS A 249 11.13 20.42 -7.25
CA LYS A 249 11.51 20.57 -5.82
C LYS A 249 11.09 21.92 -5.21
N LYS A 250 10.91 22.99 -6.00
CA LYS A 250 10.50 24.32 -5.52
C LYS A 250 9.00 24.61 -5.56
N GLN A 251 8.20 23.87 -6.34
CA GLN A 251 6.74 24.05 -6.43
C GLN A 251 5.95 23.12 -5.52
N ALA A 252 6.60 22.05 -5.05
CA ALA A 252 6.13 21.16 -3.98
C ALA A 252 5.64 21.90 -2.72
N PHE A 253 6.22 23.05 -2.40
CA PHE A 253 5.92 23.80 -1.17
C PHE A 253 4.91 24.94 -1.33
N LEU A 254 4.59 25.37 -2.56
CA LEU A 254 3.87 26.63 -2.77
C LEU A 254 2.66 26.55 -3.70
N ASN A 255 2.53 25.57 -4.60
CA ASN A 255 1.46 25.59 -5.64
C ASN A 255 0.88 24.22 -6.04
N GLY A 256 0.76 23.26 -5.12
CA GLY A 256 -0.08 22.07 -5.35
C GLY A 256 0.39 21.10 -6.44
N GLY A 257 1.67 21.15 -6.84
CA GLY A 257 2.29 20.23 -7.80
C GLY A 257 3.00 19.05 -7.14
N LEU A 258 2.35 18.41 -6.17
CA LEU A 258 2.94 17.28 -5.43
C LEU A 258 2.48 15.94 -6.04
N TYR A 259 3.44 15.05 -6.34
CA TYR A 259 3.15 13.64 -6.59
C TYR A 259 2.70 12.89 -5.33
N SER A 260 3.00 13.45 -4.16
CA SER A 260 2.52 13.03 -2.84
C SER A 260 2.89 14.13 -1.85
N LYS A 261 2.11 14.31 -0.78
CA LYS A 261 2.54 15.11 0.37
C LYS A 261 3.71 14.38 1.04
N PRO A 262 4.93 14.95 1.10
CA PRO A 262 6.02 14.33 1.82
C PRO A 262 5.56 14.00 3.23
N LEU A 263 5.87 12.79 3.68
CA LEU A 263 5.50 12.41 5.03
C LEU A 263 6.45 13.10 6.00
N GLU A 264 5.97 14.19 6.60
CA GLU A 264 6.69 14.87 7.66
C GLU A 264 6.51 14.10 8.97
N CYS A 265 7.24 13.00 9.06
CA CYS A 265 7.51 12.39 10.34
C CYS A 265 8.41 13.35 11.09
N ALA A 266 7.80 14.18 11.91
CA ALA A 266 8.42 15.33 12.53
C ALA A 266 9.87 14.97 12.96
N ARG A 267 10.85 15.81 12.60
CA ARG A 267 12.20 15.79 13.21
C ARG A 267 12.17 16.09 14.72
N VAL A 268 11.00 15.95 15.34
CA VAL A 268 10.53 16.55 16.58
C VAL A 268 10.17 15.39 17.51
N HIS A 269 10.73 15.45 18.72
CA HIS A 269 10.54 14.51 19.84
C HIS A 269 11.45 13.26 19.88
N THR A 270 12.74 13.41 19.56
CA THR A 270 13.77 12.51 20.16
C THR A 270 13.83 12.64 21.69
N GLN A 271 13.27 13.71 22.26
CA GLN A 271 13.30 14.00 23.70
C GLN A 271 12.14 13.38 24.51
N HIS A 272 11.03 12.97 23.86
CA HIS A 272 9.85 12.41 24.54
C HIS A 272 9.18 11.28 23.73
N ARG A 273 9.95 10.24 23.42
CA ARG A 273 9.35 8.96 23.00
C ARG A 273 8.71 8.32 24.22
N ALA A 274 7.40 8.49 24.40
CA ALA A 274 6.67 7.61 25.30
C ALA A 274 6.80 6.20 24.73
N ALA A 275 7.46 5.30 25.47
CA ALA A 275 7.70 3.94 24.99
C ALA A 275 6.34 3.25 24.79
N CYS A 276 6.08 2.82 23.56
CA CYS A 276 4.96 1.95 23.25
C CYS A 276 5.44 0.50 23.31
N ASP A 277 4.88 -0.27 24.24
CA ASP A 277 4.91 -1.72 24.23
C ASP A 277 3.46 -2.21 24.10
N SER A 278 3.04 -2.44 22.86
CA SER A 278 1.67 -2.84 22.54
C SER A 278 1.32 -4.22 23.09
N THR A 279 2.30 -5.03 23.52
CA THR A 279 2.07 -6.33 24.16
C THR A 279 1.68 -6.21 25.64
N VAL A 280 2.03 -5.08 26.28
CA VAL A 280 1.73 -4.79 27.68
C VAL A 280 0.47 -3.92 27.81
N ALA A 281 0.34 -2.89 26.99
CA ALA A 281 -0.79 -1.98 27.01
C ALA A 281 -1.10 -1.43 25.61
N PRO A 282 -2.35 -1.03 25.30
CA PRO A 282 -2.69 -0.43 24.01
C PRO A 282 -1.87 0.82 23.73
N CYS A 283 -1.41 0.97 22.48
CA CYS A 283 -0.79 2.19 22.02
C CYS A 283 -1.76 2.99 21.16
N LEU A 284 -1.78 4.30 21.36
CA LEU A 284 -2.63 5.23 20.61
C LEU A 284 -1.76 6.29 19.95
N PHE A 285 -2.04 6.60 18.69
CA PHE A 285 -1.33 7.62 17.90
C PHE A 285 -2.32 8.53 17.17
N ASP A 286 -1.96 9.80 17.01
CA ASP A 286 -2.63 10.71 16.07
C ASP A 286 -1.87 10.64 14.74
N ILE A 287 -2.36 9.87 13.77
CA ILE A 287 -1.62 9.55 12.53
C ILE A 287 -1.59 10.70 11.51
N ILE A 288 -2.25 11.82 11.80
CA ILE A 288 -2.10 13.06 11.03
C ILE A 288 -0.89 13.86 11.56
N GLU A 289 -0.78 14.00 12.87
CA GLU A 289 0.30 14.77 13.53
C GLU A 289 1.58 13.94 13.72
N ASP A 290 1.43 12.64 13.97
CA ASP A 290 2.49 11.65 14.15
C ASP A 290 2.26 10.44 13.22
N PRO A 291 2.43 10.61 11.90
CA PRO A 291 2.25 9.52 10.94
C PRO A 291 3.29 8.41 11.07
N CYS A 292 4.33 8.61 11.90
CA CYS A 292 5.39 7.65 12.13
C CYS A 292 5.24 6.88 13.44
N GLU A 293 4.20 7.14 14.23
CA GLU A 293 3.88 6.42 15.47
C GLU A 293 5.01 6.50 16.52
N TYR A 294 5.66 7.66 16.63
CA TYR A 294 6.73 7.92 17.60
C TYR A 294 6.25 8.16 19.03
N HIS A 295 5.06 8.73 19.20
CA HIS A 295 4.57 9.25 20.47
C HIS A 295 3.24 8.60 20.85
N ASN A 296 3.32 7.63 21.77
CA ASN A 296 2.13 6.99 22.33
C ASN A 296 1.38 7.94 23.27
N ILE A 297 0.15 8.29 22.89
CA ILE A 297 -0.73 9.22 23.62
C ILE A 297 -1.90 8.52 24.33
N ALA A 298 -1.81 7.21 24.56
CA ALA A 298 -2.90 6.42 25.15
C ALA A 298 -3.31 6.92 26.54
N ASP A 299 -2.33 7.26 27.39
CA ASP A 299 -2.54 7.78 28.75
C ASP A 299 -2.96 9.26 28.75
N GLU A 300 -2.56 10.00 27.72
CA GLU A 300 -2.93 11.42 27.54
C GLU A 300 -4.37 11.57 27.03
N LYS A 301 -4.88 10.58 26.30
CA LYS A 301 -6.24 10.56 25.72
C LYS A 301 -7.03 9.30 26.12
N PRO A 302 -7.26 9.05 27.43
CA PRO A 302 -7.89 7.82 27.91
C PRO A 302 -9.33 7.64 27.39
N GLU A 303 -10.05 8.73 27.12
CA GLU A 303 -11.38 8.68 26.50
C GLU A 303 -11.35 8.13 25.08
N VAL A 304 -10.35 8.52 24.28
CA VAL A 304 -10.16 8.03 22.91
C VAL A 304 -9.73 6.57 22.93
N THR A 305 -8.78 6.23 23.80
CA THR A 305 -8.31 4.85 24.00
C THR A 305 -9.47 3.92 24.35
N ARG A 306 -10.29 4.27 25.35
CA ARG A 306 -11.47 3.48 25.75
C ARG A 306 -12.49 3.35 24.64
N ARG A 307 -12.73 4.42 23.87
CA ARG A 307 -13.64 4.40 22.72
C ARG A 307 -13.17 3.41 21.65
N LEU A 308 -11.89 3.48 21.26
CA LEU A 308 -11.33 2.58 20.24
C LEU A 308 -11.27 1.12 20.70
N LEU A 309 -10.99 0.88 21.98
CA LEU A 309 -11.10 -0.47 22.57
C LEU A 309 -12.52 -1.02 22.49
N SER A 310 -13.53 -0.20 22.80
CA SER A 310 -14.94 -0.56 22.66
C SER A 310 -15.33 -0.86 21.21
N ARG A 311 -14.76 -0.12 20.24
CA ARG A 311 -14.95 -0.42 18.81
C ARG A 311 -14.32 -1.73 18.37
N LEU A 312 -13.10 -2.05 18.84
CA LEU A 312 -12.49 -3.36 18.60
C LEU A 312 -13.36 -4.49 19.16
N GLU A 313 -13.88 -4.32 20.37
CA GLU A 313 -14.75 -5.32 20.99
C GLU A 313 -16.05 -5.52 20.20
N TYR A 314 -16.63 -4.45 19.65
CA TYR A 314 -17.76 -4.56 18.73
C TYR A 314 -17.44 -5.45 17.51
N TYR A 315 -16.30 -5.22 16.84
CA TYR A 315 -15.91 -6.05 15.69
C TYR A 315 -15.61 -7.50 16.08
N LYS A 316 -15.03 -7.72 17.27
CA LYS A 316 -14.80 -9.09 17.80
C LYS A 316 -16.10 -9.88 17.95
N GLN A 317 -17.18 -9.23 18.39
CA GLN A 317 -18.48 -9.89 18.58
C GLN A 317 -19.15 -10.32 17.27
N THR A 318 -18.80 -9.69 16.15
CA THR A 318 -19.33 -10.03 14.82
C THR A 318 -18.36 -10.88 14.00
N ALA A 319 -17.15 -11.14 14.51
CA ALA A 319 -16.13 -11.89 13.80
C ALA A 319 -16.45 -13.39 13.74
N VAL A 320 -16.11 -14.01 12.61
CA VAL A 320 -16.11 -15.46 12.47
C VAL A 320 -14.77 -16.04 12.95
N PRO A 321 -14.73 -17.26 13.51
CA PRO A 321 -13.48 -17.89 13.90
C PRO A 321 -12.50 -18.05 12.72
N PRO A 322 -11.17 -17.96 12.94
CA PRO A 322 -10.18 -18.22 11.89
C PRO A 322 -10.35 -19.60 11.28
N GLY A 323 -10.33 -19.66 9.94
CA GLY A 323 -10.49 -20.89 9.16
C GLY A 323 -9.18 -21.61 8.81
N ASN A 324 -8.11 -21.39 9.58
CA ASN A 324 -6.80 -22.00 9.32
C ASN A 324 -6.90 -23.54 9.43
N LEU A 325 -6.43 -24.23 8.39
CA LEU A 325 -6.36 -25.69 8.34
C LEU A 325 -4.90 -26.13 8.26
N GLU A 326 -4.62 -27.32 8.79
CA GLU A 326 -3.34 -27.97 8.57
C GLU A 326 -3.11 -28.23 7.07
N PRO A 327 -1.85 -28.16 6.59
CA PRO A 327 -1.54 -28.52 5.22
C PRO A 327 -2.04 -29.94 4.87
N ASP A 328 -2.77 -30.07 3.76
CA ASP A 328 -3.19 -31.38 3.23
C ASP A 328 -2.03 -32.01 2.47
N GLU A 329 -1.46 -33.10 2.95
CA GLU A 329 -0.32 -33.78 2.32
C GLU A 329 -0.59 -34.17 0.85
N ARG A 330 -1.86 -34.36 0.47
CA ARG A 330 -2.26 -34.65 -0.92
C ARG A 330 -2.01 -33.46 -1.84
N SER A 331 -1.83 -32.25 -1.31
CA SER A 331 -1.45 -31.06 -2.08
C SER A 331 -0.03 -31.11 -2.63
N ASN A 332 0.79 -32.05 -2.17
CA ASN A 332 2.21 -32.08 -2.48
C ASN A 332 2.43 -32.16 -4.01
N PRO A 333 3.09 -31.17 -4.64
CA PRO A 333 3.30 -31.17 -6.08
C PRO A 333 4.03 -32.39 -6.62
N SER A 334 4.85 -33.07 -5.80
CA SER A 334 5.50 -34.33 -6.21
C SER A 334 4.50 -35.45 -6.53
N LEU A 335 3.27 -35.35 -6.04
CA LEU A 335 2.14 -36.23 -6.37
C LEU A 335 1.41 -35.79 -7.66
N HIS A 336 1.71 -34.59 -8.17
CA HIS A 336 1.01 -33.91 -9.27
C HIS A 336 1.95 -33.45 -10.39
N ASN A 337 2.87 -34.32 -10.82
CA ASN A 337 3.85 -34.01 -11.88
C ASN A 337 4.70 -32.74 -11.60
N ASN A 338 4.97 -32.46 -10.33
CA ASN A 338 5.69 -31.27 -9.85
C ASN A 338 5.01 -29.94 -10.18
N ALA A 339 3.68 -29.94 -10.29
CA ALA A 339 2.86 -28.74 -10.48
C ALA A 339 1.87 -28.56 -9.32
N TRP A 340 1.60 -27.31 -8.97
CA TRP A 340 0.47 -26.97 -8.11
C TRP A 340 -0.81 -27.05 -8.93
N VAL A 341 -1.70 -27.98 -8.57
CA VAL A 341 -2.99 -28.21 -9.22
C VAL A 341 -4.07 -28.34 -8.14
N PRO A 342 -5.36 -28.13 -8.45
CA PRO A 342 -6.42 -28.57 -7.56
C PRO A 342 -6.29 -30.07 -7.26
N TRP A 343 -6.42 -30.46 -6.00
CA TRP A 343 -6.43 -31.86 -5.55
C TRP A 343 -7.69 -32.11 -4.72
N GLY A 344 -8.21 -33.34 -4.74
CA GLY A 344 -9.39 -33.72 -3.96
C GLY A 344 -10.74 -33.55 -4.67
N ASP A 345 -10.76 -32.99 -5.88
CA ASP A 345 -11.95 -32.94 -6.75
C ASP A 345 -12.06 -34.21 -7.60
N GLU A 346 -12.34 -35.38 -7.00
CA GLU A 346 -12.50 -36.65 -7.74
C GLU A 346 -13.85 -36.76 -8.51
N ASP A 347 -14.72 -35.75 -8.46
CA ASP A 347 -16.06 -35.80 -9.08
C ASP A 347 -16.18 -35.12 -10.46
N PHE A 348 -15.08 -34.75 -11.12
CA PHE A 348 -15.15 -34.42 -12.55
C PHE A 348 -15.17 -35.71 -13.38
N VAL A 349 -16.36 -36.30 -13.49
CA VAL A 349 -16.69 -37.30 -14.51
C VAL A 349 -16.30 -36.71 -15.87
N VAL A 350 -15.22 -37.25 -16.46
CA VAL A 350 -14.93 -37.08 -17.87
C VAL A 350 -16.11 -37.71 -18.62
N LEU A 351 -17.03 -36.87 -19.11
CA LEU A 351 -18.02 -37.31 -20.09
C LEU A 351 -17.25 -37.77 -21.33
N GLN A 352 -17.19 -39.09 -21.53
CA GLN A 352 -16.72 -39.73 -22.76
C GLN A 352 -17.71 -39.51 -23.90
#